data_AF-A0A1A1Y755-F1
#
_entry.id   AF-A0A1A1Y755-F1
#
_cell.length_a   1.000
_cell.length_b   1.000
_cell.length_c   1.000
_cell.angle_alpha   90.00
_cell.angle_beta   90.00
_cell.angle_gamma   90.00
#
_symmetry.space_group_name_H-M   'P 1'
#
loop_
_entity.id
_entity.type
_entity.pdbx_description
1 polymer ?
#
loop_
_entity_poly.entity_id
_entity_poly.type
_entity_poly.pdbx_seq_one_letter_code
_entity_poly.pdbx_strand_id
1 'polypeptide(L)'
;MLAAGKFTAYGPSHWVVIAVFVLGVVLLVWLGRRQTEQQARRLGRVLGAVTALIYAAILIYVLSPPTLDSVPLQLTDLATMVAAYALWSRKQWAYVLTYYWGLVLSTQALISPALQSPDFPHYQFLAFWAIHLLVVWAAIYLTWGRGMRPDWHSYRFAAAVTLVWATVTFVFNRLAGTNYGFLNHKPSTSSLLDVMGPWPWYIFVAGTLVALVWALMTWPWVHRVSLRS
;
A
#
# COMPACT_ATOMS: atom_id res chain seq x y z
N MET A 1 -32.79 7.04 -2.75
CA MET A 1 -31.38 6.96 -2.36
C MET A 1 -31.30 7.17 -0.86
N LEU A 2 -31.05 6.13 -0.07
CA LEU A 2 -30.73 6.33 1.35
C LEU A 2 -29.45 7.17 1.38
N ALA A 3 -29.47 8.34 2.01
CA ALA A 3 -28.27 9.13 2.20
C ALA A 3 -27.28 8.26 2.98
N ALA A 4 -26.23 7.78 2.31
CA ALA A 4 -25.14 7.12 3.00
C ALA A 4 -24.57 8.12 4.00
N GLY A 5 -24.53 7.75 5.29
CA GLY A 5 -23.90 8.55 6.32
C GLY A 5 -22.43 8.84 5.96
N LYS A 6 -21.74 9.70 6.72
CA LYS A 6 -20.28 9.82 6.56
C LYS A 6 -19.61 8.55 7.07
N PHE A 7 -18.53 8.12 6.40
CA PHE A 7 -17.70 7.04 6.90
C PHE A 7 -17.20 7.38 8.32
N THR A 8 -17.22 6.38 9.20
CA THR A 8 -16.67 6.48 10.56
C THR A 8 -15.69 5.33 10.80
N ALA A 9 -14.49 5.68 11.24
CA ALA A 9 -13.51 4.67 11.65
C ALA A 9 -14.10 3.83 12.79
N TYR A 10 -13.89 2.50 12.70
CA TYR A 10 -14.40 1.49 13.64
C TYR A 10 -15.94 1.33 13.65
N GLY A 11 -16.65 1.95 12.70
CA GLY A 11 -18.07 1.69 12.46
C GLY A 11 -18.34 0.36 11.73
N PRO A 12 -19.62 0.02 11.48
CA PRO A 12 -19.99 -1.27 10.87
C PRO A 12 -19.35 -1.52 9.51
N SER A 13 -19.33 -0.52 8.62
CA SER A 13 -18.72 -0.63 7.29
C SER A 13 -17.21 -0.89 7.36
N HIS A 14 -16.51 -0.27 8.33
CA HIS A 14 -15.10 -0.53 8.57
C HIS A 14 -14.87 -2.01 8.95
N TRP A 15 -15.64 -2.54 9.91
CA TRP A 15 -15.52 -3.94 10.32
C TRP A 15 -15.85 -4.93 9.21
N VAL A 16 -16.83 -4.61 8.35
CA VAL A 16 -17.11 -5.42 7.14
C VAL A 16 -15.90 -5.44 6.21
N VAL A 17 -15.24 -4.29 5.98
CA VAL A 17 -14.02 -4.26 5.16
C VAL A 17 -12.90 -5.08 5.79
N ILE A 18 -12.72 -5.01 7.11
CA ILE A 18 -11.73 -5.85 7.82
C ILE A 18 -12.07 -7.35 7.68
N ALA A 19 -13.33 -7.73 7.78
CA ALA A 19 -13.76 -9.11 7.56
C ALA A 19 -13.47 -9.58 6.13
N VAL A 20 -13.79 -8.76 5.12
CA VAL A 20 -13.46 -9.02 3.71
C VAL A 20 -11.96 -9.16 3.53
N PHE A 21 -11.18 -8.27 4.13
CA PHE A 21 -9.72 -8.32 4.11
C PHE A 21 -9.19 -9.66 4.63
N VAL A 22 -9.61 -10.08 5.82
CA VAL A 22 -9.18 -11.35 6.45
C VAL A 22 -9.56 -12.56 5.60
N LEU A 23 -10.80 -12.60 5.08
CA LEU A 23 -11.25 -13.66 4.18
C LEU A 23 -10.40 -13.72 2.91
N GLY A 24 -10.09 -12.58 2.31
CA GLY A 24 -9.22 -12.48 1.15
C GLY A 24 -7.80 -12.99 1.43
N VAL A 25 -7.23 -12.66 2.59
CA VAL A 25 -5.92 -13.17 3.04
C VAL A 25 -5.92 -14.68 3.12
N VAL A 26 -6.90 -15.26 3.83
CA VAL A 26 -7.02 -16.72 4.00
C VAL A 26 -7.15 -17.40 2.64
N LEU A 27 -8.05 -16.90 1.79
CA LEU A 27 -8.30 -17.45 0.46
C LEU A 27 -7.05 -17.40 -0.43
N LEU A 28 -6.36 -16.26 -0.49
CA LEU A 28 -5.20 -16.08 -1.35
C LEU A 28 -4.00 -16.92 -0.90
N VAL A 29 -3.77 -17.05 0.41
CA VAL A 29 -2.72 -17.95 0.93
C VAL A 29 -3.07 -19.41 0.64
N TRP A 30 -4.32 -19.81 0.88
CA TRP A 30 -4.78 -21.18 0.63
C TRP A 30 -4.71 -21.55 -0.86
N LEU A 31 -5.23 -20.69 -1.76
CA LEU A 31 -5.15 -20.88 -3.21
C LEU A 31 -3.69 -20.89 -3.67
N GLY A 32 -2.90 -19.89 -3.27
CA GLY A 32 -1.53 -19.73 -3.73
C GLY A 32 -0.66 -20.96 -3.45
N ARG A 33 -0.86 -21.61 -2.30
CA ARG A 33 -0.14 -22.85 -1.90
C ARG A 33 -0.55 -24.09 -2.69
N ARG A 34 -1.76 -24.11 -3.26
CA ARG A 34 -2.29 -25.25 -4.02
C ARG A 34 -2.14 -25.10 -5.53
N GLN A 35 -1.78 -23.92 -6.00
CA GLN A 35 -1.68 -23.64 -7.43
C GLN A 35 -0.40 -24.18 -8.07
N THR A 36 -0.56 -24.79 -9.24
CA THR A 36 0.55 -25.00 -10.17
C THR A 36 1.10 -23.67 -10.66
N GLU A 37 2.31 -23.69 -11.21
CA GLU A 37 2.94 -22.47 -11.70
C GLU A 37 2.13 -21.80 -12.84
N GLN A 38 1.51 -22.59 -13.72
CA GLN A 38 0.65 -22.07 -14.78
C GLN A 38 -0.62 -21.41 -14.23
N GLN A 39 -1.31 -22.06 -13.28
CA GLN A 39 -2.51 -21.51 -12.64
C GLN A 39 -2.19 -20.19 -11.93
N ALA A 40 -1.12 -20.18 -11.14
CA ALA A 40 -0.69 -18.99 -10.44
C ALA A 40 -0.32 -17.86 -11.42
N ARG A 41 0.23 -18.16 -12.61
CA ARG A 41 0.58 -17.13 -13.61
C ARG A 41 -0.67 -16.52 -14.21
N ARG A 42 -1.68 -17.34 -14.49
CA ARG A 42 -3.00 -16.89 -14.95
C ARG A 42 -3.66 -16.02 -13.87
N LEU A 43 -3.74 -16.51 -12.63
CA LEU A 43 -4.33 -15.74 -11.53
C LEU A 43 -3.59 -14.42 -11.31
N GLY A 44 -2.25 -14.44 -11.27
CA GLY A 44 -1.44 -13.23 -11.12
C GLY A 44 -1.70 -12.21 -12.22
N ARG A 45 -1.80 -12.63 -13.48
CA ARG A 45 -2.15 -11.73 -14.59
C ARG A 45 -3.56 -11.16 -14.48
N VAL A 46 -4.54 -11.99 -14.09
CA VAL A 46 -5.93 -11.52 -13.88
C VAL A 46 -5.98 -10.51 -12.75
N LEU A 47 -5.42 -10.82 -11.58
CA LEU A 47 -5.40 -9.91 -10.43
C LEU A 47 -4.62 -8.63 -10.74
N GLY A 48 -3.49 -8.75 -11.44
CA GLY A 48 -2.70 -7.61 -11.88
C GLY A 48 -3.47 -6.70 -12.85
N ALA A 49 -4.13 -7.28 -13.86
CA ALA A 49 -4.97 -6.52 -14.79
C ALA A 49 -6.15 -5.86 -14.10
N VAL A 50 -6.86 -6.57 -13.22
CA VAL A 50 -7.97 -6.01 -12.44
C VAL A 50 -7.50 -4.85 -11.57
N THR A 51 -6.36 -5.00 -10.88
CA THR A 51 -5.77 -3.93 -10.07
C THR A 51 -5.41 -2.71 -10.93
N ALA A 52 -4.78 -2.92 -12.08
CA ALA A 52 -4.43 -1.85 -13.01
C ALA A 52 -5.66 -1.13 -13.57
N LEU A 53 -6.72 -1.87 -13.92
CA LEU A 53 -7.97 -1.30 -14.43
C LEU A 53 -8.72 -0.49 -13.38
N ILE A 54 -8.83 -1.01 -12.15
CA ILE A 54 -9.43 -0.29 -11.02
C ILE A 54 -8.68 1.01 -10.78
N TYR A 55 -7.34 0.93 -10.72
CA TYR A 55 -6.52 2.11 -10.48
C TYR A 55 -6.60 3.11 -11.65
N ALA A 56 -6.61 2.65 -12.90
CA ALA A 56 -6.80 3.50 -14.06
C ALA A 56 -8.14 4.24 -14.03
N ALA A 57 -9.23 3.56 -13.64
CA ALA A 57 -10.54 4.19 -13.49
C ALA A 57 -10.54 5.28 -12.40
N ILE A 58 -9.89 5.02 -11.26
CA ILE A 58 -9.71 6.00 -10.19
C ILE A 58 -8.89 7.19 -10.69
N LEU A 59 -7.78 6.94 -11.38
CA LEU A 59 -6.90 7.98 -11.89
C LEU A 59 -7.60 8.87 -12.93
N ILE A 60 -8.35 8.27 -13.86
CA ILE A 60 -9.18 9.01 -14.84
C ILE A 60 -10.19 9.90 -14.13
N TYR A 61 -10.84 9.39 -13.08
CA TYR A 61 -11.80 10.16 -12.30
C TYR A 61 -11.15 11.35 -11.58
N VAL A 62 -10.04 11.11 -10.89
CA VAL A 62 -9.33 12.13 -10.10
C VAL A 62 -8.67 13.20 -10.98
N LEU A 63 -8.29 12.86 -12.21
CA LEU A 63 -7.74 13.79 -13.19
C LEU A 63 -8.82 14.60 -13.94
N SER A 64 -10.09 14.56 -13.53
CA SER A 64 -11.19 15.23 -14.25
C SER A 64 -12.06 16.11 -13.32
N PRO A 65 -11.85 17.45 -13.28
CA PRO A 65 -10.74 18.19 -13.89
C PRO A 65 -9.42 17.99 -13.12
N PRO A 66 -8.25 18.06 -13.79
CA PRO A 66 -6.99 17.82 -13.13
C PRO A 66 -6.59 19.01 -12.27
N THR A 67 -6.15 18.74 -11.04
CA THR A 67 -5.51 19.72 -10.16
C THR A 67 -4.10 19.26 -9.81
N LEU A 68 -3.31 20.13 -9.16
CA LEU A 68 -2.00 19.75 -8.65
C LEU A 68 -2.08 18.68 -7.55
N ASP A 69 -3.23 18.54 -6.88
CA ASP A 69 -3.51 17.48 -5.90
C ASP A 69 -3.98 16.17 -6.56
N SER A 70 -4.27 16.18 -7.87
CA SER A 70 -4.66 14.99 -8.64
C SER A 70 -3.47 14.19 -9.20
N VAL A 71 -2.23 14.67 -9.05
CA VAL A 71 -1.04 13.96 -9.51
C VAL A 71 -0.88 12.67 -8.70
N PRO A 72 -0.63 11.50 -9.34
CA PRO A 72 -0.53 10.20 -8.65
C PRO A 72 0.81 10.05 -7.93
N LEU A 73 1.10 10.95 -7.00
CA LEU A 73 2.36 11.07 -6.28
C LEU A 73 2.27 10.51 -4.84
N GLN A 74 1.07 10.10 -4.38
CA GLN A 74 0.97 9.40 -3.11
C GLN A 74 1.71 8.07 -3.22
N LEU A 75 2.34 7.63 -2.13
CA LEU A 75 3.05 6.35 -2.16
C LEU A 75 2.11 5.17 -2.42
N THR A 76 0.83 5.27 -2.02
CA THR A 76 -0.20 4.27 -2.33
C THR A 76 -0.50 4.18 -3.83
N ASP A 77 -0.43 5.30 -4.57
CA ASP A 77 -0.58 5.30 -6.03
C ASP A 77 0.50 4.42 -6.68
N LEU A 78 1.75 4.70 -6.33
CA LEU A 78 2.90 3.94 -6.82
C LEU A 78 2.85 2.48 -6.35
N ALA A 79 2.46 2.23 -5.09
CA ALA A 79 2.30 0.88 -4.56
C ALA A 79 1.24 0.08 -5.33
N THR A 80 0.14 0.71 -5.73
CA THR A 80 -0.93 0.07 -6.52
C THR A 80 -0.44 -0.29 -7.91
N MET A 81 0.23 0.64 -8.60
CA MET A 81 0.83 0.39 -9.91
C MET A 81 1.88 -0.75 -9.84
N VAL A 82 2.77 -0.70 -8.86
CA VAL A 82 3.84 -1.70 -8.70
C VAL A 82 3.27 -3.06 -8.27
N ALA A 83 2.22 -3.09 -7.44
CA ALA A 83 1.53 -4.33 -7.07
C ALA A 83 0.87 -5.01 -8.28
N ALA A 84 0.19 -4.24 -9.14
CA ALA A 84 -0.36 -4.75 -10.39
C ALA A 84 0.75 -5.36 -11.27
N TYR A 85 1.87 -4.65 -11.42
CA TYR A 85 3.02 -5.14 -12.17
C TYR A 85 3.70 -6.35 -11.51
N ALA A 86 3.81 -6.40 -10.20
CA ALA A 86 4.38 -7.52 -9.45
C ALA A 86 3.53 -8.79 -9.63
N LEU A 87 2.20 -8.68 -9.56
CA LEU A 87 1.28 -9.78 -9.84
C LEU A 87 1.40 -10.29 -11.28
N TRP A 88 1.52 -9.37 -12.24
CA TRP A 88 1.63 -9.70 -13.66
C TRP A 88 2.96 -10.35 -14.04
N SER A 89 4.07 -9.76 -13.59
CA SER A 89 5.43 -10.07 -14.03
C SER A 89 6.21 -10.98 -13.08
N ARG A 90 5.84 -10.97 -11.79
CA ARG A 90 6.57 -11.59 -10.67
C ARG A 90 8.05 -11.22 -10.58
N LYS A 91 8.41 -10.04 -11.08
CA LYS A 91 9.77 -9.54 -10.95
C LYS A 91 10.07 -9.24 -9.48
N GLN A 92 11.25 -9.66 -9.02
CA GLN A 92 11.65 -9.53 -7.62
C GLN A 92 11.63 -8.08 -7.14
N TRP A 93 12.12 -7.13 -7.94
CA TRP A 93 12.13 -5.71 -7.55
C TRP A 93 10.71 -5.17 -7.28
N ALA A 94 9.74 -5.56 -8.11
CA ALA A 94 8.36 -5.10 -7.97
C ALA A 94 7.69 -5.74 -6.76
N TYR A 95 7.89 -7.05 -6.59
CA TYR A 95 7.47 -7.78 -5.40
C TYR A 95 8.01 -7.12 -4.12
N VAL A 96 9.29 -6.76 -4.09
CA VAL A 96 9.95 -6.16 -2.94
C VAL A 96 9.31 -4.82 -2.55
N LEU A 97 9.04 -3.95 -3.51
CA LEU A 97 8.34 -2.69 -3.24
C LEU A 97 6.90 -2.95 -2.75
N THR A 98 6.17 -3.84 -3.41
CA THR A 98 4.82 -4.24 -2.97
C THR A 98 4.83 -4.83 -1.56
N TYR A 99 5.84 -5.63 -1.20
CA TYR A 99 6.00 -6.23 0.12
C TYR A 99 6.17 -5.17 1.20
N TYR A 100 7.14 -4.27 1.04
CA TYR A 100 7.47 -3.28 2.07
C TYR A 100 6.43 -2.14 2.14
N TRP A 101 5.98 -1.62 1.00
CA TRP A 101 4.97 -0.55 0.98
C TRP A 101 3.59 -1.09 1.38
N GLY A 102 3.19 -2.25 0.83
CA GLY A 102 1.88 -2.83 1.10
C GLY A 102 1.71 -3.23 2.55
N LEU A 103 2.61 -4.06 3.09
CA LEU A 103 2.40 -4.65 4.41
C LEU A 103 2.54 -3.67 5.57
N VAL A 104 3.22 -2.54 5.38
CA VAL A 104 3.38 -1.52 6.43
C VAL A 104 2.50 -0.31 6.15
N LEU A 105 2.71 0.32 5.00
CA LEU A 105 2.13 1.64 4.72
C LEU A 105 0.67 1.51 4.29
N SER A 106 0.34 0.56 3.41
CA SER A 106 -1.07 0.33 3.04
C SER A 106 -1.86 -0.32 4.17
N THR A 107 -1.27 -1.22 4.97
CA THR A 107 -1.93 -1.79 6.16
C THR A 107 -2.26 -0.72 7.21
N GLN A 108 -1.45 0.34 7.35
CA GLN A 108 -1.74 1.43 8.28
C GLN A 108 -3.08 2.12 7.98
N ALA A 109 -3.44 2.25 6.69
CA ALA A 109 -4.74 2.77 6.27
C ALA A 109 -5.91 1.84 6.62
N LEU A 110 -5.68 0.53 6.83
CA LEU A 110 -6.71 -0.39 7.35
C LEU A 110 -6.91 -0.25 8.85
N ILE A 111 -5.86 0.10 9.60
CA ILE A 111 -5.95 0.21 11.06
C ILE A 111 -6.51 1.57 11.46
N SER A 112 -6.02 2.64 10.81
CA SER A 112 -6.37 4.02 11.13
C SER A 112 -6.67 4.81 9.85
N PRO A 113 -7.80 4.53 9.17
CA PRO A 113 -8.14 5.15 7.90
C PRO A 113 -8.36 6.66 8.05
N ALA A 114 -7.61 7.45 7.27
CA ALA A 114 -7.84 8.88 7.10
C ALA A 114 -8.81 9.17 5.94
N LEU A 115 -9.94 8.44 5.89
CA LEU A 115 -10.93 8.55 4.82
C LEU A 115 -12.02 9.56 5.19
N GLN A 116 -12.09 10.68 4.46
CA GLN A 116 -13.15 11.66 4.59
C GLN A 116 -14.11 11.56 3.40
N SER A 117 -15.03 10.60 3.43
CA SER A 117 -16.00 10.38 2.35
C SER A 117 -17.38 10.00 2.89
N PRO A 118 -18.43 10.04 2.05
CA PRO A 118 -19.63 9.27 2.32
C PRO A 118 -19.29 7.78 2.49
N ASP A 119 -20.07 7.10 3.33
CA ASP A 119 -19.91 5.69 3.65
C ASP A 119 -20.35 4.80 2.47
N PHE A 120 -20.20 3.48 2.63
CA PHE A 120 -20.65 2.49 1.65
C PHE A 120 -22.11 2.75 1.21
N PRO A 121 -22.45 2.65 -0.10
CA PRO A 121 -21.64 2.16 -1.22
C PRO A 121 -20.97 3.26 -2.06
N HIS A 122 -20.64 4.43 -1.47
CA HIS A 122 -20.12 5.55 -2.26
C HIS A 122 -18.79 5.22 -2.96
N TYR A 123 -18.58 5.74 -4.17
CA TYR A 123 -17.41 5.37 -4.99
C TYR A 123 -16.08 5.73 -4.32
N GLN A 124 -16.00 6.82 -3.55
CA GLN A 124 -14.79 7.20 -2.80
C GLN A 124 -14.43 6.18 -1.73
N PHE A 125 -15.44 5.66 -1.03
CA PHE A 125 -15.27 4.56 -0.08
C PHE A 125 -14.73 3.33 -0.81
N LEU A 126 -15.39 2.92 -1.90
CA LEU A 126 -14.98 1.75 -2.67
C LEU A 126 -13.56 1.90 -3.25
N ALA A 127 -13.22 3.06 -3.81
CA ALA A 127 -11.92 3.35 -4.40
C ALA A 127 -10.80 3.29 -3.35
N PHE A 128 -11.01 3.95 -2.20
CA PHE A 128 -10.06 3.93 -1.09
C PHE A 128 -9.80 2.50 -0.63
N TRP A 129 -10.84 1.74 -0.29
CA TRP A 129 -10.63 0.38 0.22
C TRP A 129 -10.07 -0.57 -0.84
N ALA A 130 -10.51 -0.45 -2.10
CA ALA A 130 -10.03 -1.33 -3.17
C ALA A 130 -8.52 -1.25 -3.34
N ILE A 131 -7.93 -0.06 -3.47
CA ILE A 131 -6.49 0.07 -3.71
C ILE A 131 -5.67 -0.41 -2.50
N HIS A 132 -6.13 -0.14 -1.27
CA HIS A 132 -5.43 -0.59 -0.07
C HIS A 132 -5.52 -2.11 0.10
N LEU A 133 -6.69 -2.72 -0.07
CA LEU A 133 -6.83 -4.17 0.04
C LEU A 133 -6.03 -4.89 -1.05
N LEU A 134 -6.12 -4.45 -2.30
CA LEU A 134 -5.44 -5.10 -3.44
C LEU A 134 -3.92 -5.11 -3.28
N VAL A 135 -3.32 -4.01 -2.83
CA VAL A 135 -1.86 -3.93 -2.61
C VAL A 135 -1.43 -4.89 -1.50
N VAL A 136 -2.13 -4.90 -0.36
CA VAL A 136 -1.78 -5.77 0.77
C VAL A 136 -1.99 -7.24 0.39
N TRP A 137 -3.10 -7.56 -0.28
CA TRP A 137 -3.38 -8.89 -0.80
C TRP A 137 -2.34 -9.36 -1.82
N ALA A 138 -1.86 -8.48 -2.70
CA ALA A 138 -0.79 -8.81 -3.65
C ALA A 138 0.50 -9.19 -2.91
N ALA A 139 0.92 -8.39 -1.93
CA ALA A 139 2.08 -8.68 -1.08
C ALA A 139 1.93 -10.03 -0.36
N ILE A 140 0.74 -10.29 0.18
CA ILE A 140 0.45 -11.52 0.93
C ILE A 140 0.48 -12.75 0.02
N TYR A 141 -0.22 -12.68 -1.11
CA TYR A 141 -0.28 -13.76 -2.08
C TYR A 141 1.11 -14.11 -2.60
N LEU A 142 1.91 -13.12 -3.02
CA LEU A 142 3.26 -13.35 -3.53
C LEU A 142 4.19 -13.93 -2.45
N THR A 143 4.08 -13.47 -1.20
CA THR A 143 4.95 -13.91 -0.10
C THR A 143 4.57 -15.28 0.46
N TRP A 144 3.33 -15.45 0.92
CA TRP A 144 2.90 -16.65 1.64
C TRP A 144 2.12 -17.65 0.79
N GLY A 145 1.55 -17.20 -0.32
CA GLY A 145 0.93 -18.05 -1.34
C GLY A 145 1.97 -18.61 -2.32
N ARG A 146 2.84 -17.75 -2.86
CA ARG A 146 3.82 -18.12 -3.91
C ARG A 146 5.26 -18.29 -3.42
N GLY A 147 5.54 -17.95 -2.16
CA GLY A 147 6.83 -18.22 -1.54
C GLY A 147 7.95 -17.26 -1.93
N MET A 148 7.65 -16.11 -2.54
CA MET A 148 8.66 -15.05 -2.76
C MET A 148 9.10 -14.49 -1.40
N ARG A 149 10.39 -14.12 -1.30
CA ARG A 149 11.00 -13.66 -0.04
C ARG A 149 11.87 -12.43 -0.29
N PRO A 150 11.84 -11.44 0.61
CA PRO A 150 12.84 -10.38 0.60
C PRO A 150 14.13 -10.86 1.27
N ASP A 151 15.20 -10.11 1.05
CA ASP A 151 16.50 -10.24 1.70
C ASP A 151 17.05 -8.84 2.07
N TRP A 152 18.26 -8.78 2.63
CA TRP A 152 18.86 -7.49 2.99
C TRP A 152 19.15 -6.59 1.78
N HIS A 153 19.36 -7.16 0.60
CA HIS A 153 19.48 -6.38 -0.63
C HIS A 153 18.14 -5.73 -0.99
N SER A 154 17.06 -6.49 -0.91
CA SER A 154 15.68 -6.05 -1.10
C SER A 154 15.31 -4.92 -0.14
N TYR A 155 15.68 -5.05 1.14
CA TYR A 155 15.51 -4.00 2.15
C TYR A 155 16.18 -2.69 1.73
N ARG A 156 17.47 -2.73 1.39
CA ARG A 156 18.22 -1.54 0.98
C ARG A 156 17.66 -0.92 -0.30
N PHE A 157 17.26 -1.76 -1.25
CA PHE A 157 16.62 -1.32 -2.48
C PHE A 157 15.31 -0.58 -2.20
N ALA A 158 14.40 -1.15 -1.41
CA ALA A 158 13.14 -0.50 -1.07
C ALA A 158 13.36 0.80 -0.30
N ALA A 159 14.28 0.82 0.66
CA ALA A 159 14.64 2.03 1.40
C ALA A 159 15.17 3.13 0.47
N ALA A 160 16.08 2.80 -0.45
CA ALA A 160 16.61 3.75 -1.42
C ALA A 160 15.53 4.31 -2.35
N VAL A 161 14.66 3.45 -2.90
CA VAL A 161 13.54 3.88 -3.76
C VAL A 161 12.57 4.80 -2.99
N THR A 162 12.28 4.49 -1.73
CA THR A 162 11.42 5.33 -0.88
C THR A 162 12.07 6.67 -0.55
N LEU A 163 13.38 6.73 -0.31
CA LEU A 163 14.10 7.99 -0.12
C LEU A 163 14.10 8.85 -1.38
N VAL A 164 14.29 8.24 -2.55
CA VAL A 164 14.18 8.93 -3.85
C VAL A 164 12.77 9.48 -4.04
N TRP A 165 11.73 8.66 -3.82
CA TRP A 165 10.35 9.11 -3.87
C TRP A 165 10.10 10.27 -2.89
N ALA A 166 10.53 10.16 -1.63
CA ALA A 166 10.33 11.21 -0.64
C ALA A 166 11.02 12.52 -1.04
N THR A 167 12.23 12.44 -1.59
CA THR A 167 12.97 13.63 -2.06
C THR A 167 12.27 14.30 -3.22
N VAL A 168 11.89 13.53 -4.25
CA VAL A 168 11.17 14.04 -5.43
C VAL A 168 9.83 14.65 -5.02
N THR A 169 9.08 13.95 -4.17
CA THR A 169 7.77 14.39 -3.68
C THR A 169 7.88 15.64 -2.82
N PHE A 170 8.88 15.75 -1.95
CA PHE A 170 9.12 16.96 -1.15
C PHE A 170 9.41 18.19 -2.03
N VAL A 171 10.25 18.03 -3.06
CA VAL A 171 10.55 19.10 -4.02
C VAL A 171 9.29 19.48 -4.80
N PHE A 172 8.53 18.50 -5.29
CA PHE A 172 7.27 18.75 -5.97
C PHE A 172 6.29 19.52 -5.07
N ASN A 173 6.06 19.06 -3.85
CA ASN A 173 5.21 19.72 -2.86
C ASN A 173 5.62 21.18 -2.63
N ARG A 174 6.94 21.45 -2.52
CA ARG A 174 7.46 22.81 -2.33
C ARG A 174 7.15 23.72 -3.53
N LEU A 175 7.27 23.21 -4.75
CA LEU A 175 7.06 23.98 -5.98
C LEU A 175 5.58 24.14 -6.32
N ALA A 176 4.78 23.10 -6.09
CA ALA A 176 3.37 23.03 -6.45
C ALA A 176 2.43 23.53 -5.34
N GLY A 177 2.94 23.77 -4.13
CA GLY A 177 2.12 24.14 -2.97
C GLY A 177 1.24 22.99 -2.44
N THR A 178 1.55 21.74 -2.79
CA THR A 178 0.84 20.53 -2.35
C THR A 178 1.54 19.88 -1.16
N ASN A 179 0.98 18.77 -0.64
CA ASN A 179 1.57 18.07 0.52
C ASN A 179 1.38 16.54 0.46
N TYR A 180 1.79 15.93 -0.65
CA TYR A 180 1.85 14.48 -0.80
C TYR A 180 2.72 13.83 0.28
N GLY A 181 2.25 12.71 0.84
CA GLY A 181 2.95 11.98 1.90
C GLY A 181 3.16 12.75 3.21
N PHE A 182 2.56 13.94 3.37
CA PHE A 182 2.77 14.84 4.51
C PHE A 182 4.24 15.16 4.77
N LEU A 183 5.04 15.33 3.71
CA LEU A 183 6.48 15.58 3.80
C LEU A 183 6.83 17.04 4.11
N ASN A 184 5.90 17.98 3.85
CA ASN A 184 6.17 19.41 3.99
C ASN A 184 5.54 19.98 5.26
N HIS A 185 4.40 19.41 5.69
CA HIS A 185 3.79 19.67 6.97
C HIS A 185 2.86 18.52 7.37
N LYS A 186 2.46 18.46 8.65
CA LYS A 186 1.49 17.48 9.15
C LYS A 186 0.11 17.72 8.52
N PRO A 187 -0.75 16.68 8.45
CA PRO A 187 -2.16 16.89 8.12
C PRO A 187 -2.82 17.84 9.12
N SER A 188 -3.87 18.53 8.70
CA SER A 188 -4.71 19.35 9.59
C SER A 188 -5.58 18.52 10.54
N THR A 189 -5.72 17.21 10.28
CA THR A 189 -6.41 16.25 11.12
C THR A 189 -5.45 15.57 12.09
N SER A 190 -5.97 15.09 13.21
CA SER A 190 -5.22 14.27 14.16
C SER A 190 -4.52 13.09 13.46
N SER A 191 -3.24 12.93 13.76
CA SER A 191 -2.39 11.92 13.14
C SER A 191 -1.33 11.41 14.12
N LEU A 192 -0.81 10.20 13.87
CA LEU A 192 0.36 9.68 14.58
C LEU A 192 1.58 10.60 14.45
N LEU A 193 1.64 11.42 13.39
CA LEU A 193 2.70 12.39 13.21
C LEU A 193 2.69 13.48 14.30
N ASP A 194 1.55 13.73 14.96
CA ASP A 194 1.41 14.79 15.97
C ASP A 194 2.31 14.55 17.19
N VAL A 195 2.50 13.29 17.57
CA VAL A 195 3.35 12.88 18.70
C VAL A 195 4.83 12.72 18.35
N MET A 196 5.22 12.93 17.09
CA MET A 196 6.59 12.70 16.59
C MET A 196 7.44 13.99 16.51
N GLY A 197 7.01 15.08 17.17
CA GLY A 197 7.73 16.36 17.19
C GLY A 197 7.45 17.29 16.00
N PRO A 198 8.03 18.50 15.95
CA PRO A 198 7.79 19.47 14.88
C PRO A 198 8.44 19.04 13.55
N TRP A 199 8.11 19.72 12.45
CA TRP A 199 8.86 19.58 11.21
C TRP A 199 10.30 20.11 11.40
N PRO A 200 11.36 19.44 10.90
CA PRO A 200 11.36 18.20 10.12
C PRO A 200 11.48 16.91 10.95
N TRP A 201 11.51 16.97 12.29
CA TRP A 201 11.79 15.80 13.14
C TRP A 201 10.82 14.64 12.97
N TYR A 202 9.52 14.89 12.79
CA TYR A 202 8.58 13.79 12.59
C TYR A 202 8.90 12.95 11.34
N ILE A 203 9.52 13.53 10.32
CA ILE A 203 9.90 12.80 9.09
C ILE A 203 11.01 11.80 9.41
N PHE A 204 12.01 12.22 10.18
CA PHE A 204 13.11 11.35 10.60
C PHE A 204 12.63 10.27 11.58
N VAL A 205 11.75 10.61 12.51
CA VAL A 205 11.14 9.65 13.44
C VAL A 205 10.31 8.61 12.66
N ALA A 206 9.39 9.06 11.81
CA ALA A 206 8.57 8.17 11.00
C ALA A 206 9.43 7.30 10.07
N GLY A 207 10.40 7.89 9.37
CA GLY A 207 11.32 7.18 8.48
C GLY A 207 12.14 6.11 9.22
N THR A 208 12.63 6.42 10.42
CA THR A 208 13.36 5.47 11.26
C THR A 208 12.45 4.32 11.70
N LEU A 209 11.23 4.61 12.15
CA LEU A 209 10.26 3.57 12.53
C LEU A 209 9.92 2.65 11.36
N VAL A 210 9.67 3.21 10.16
CA VAL A 210 9.43 2.42 8.94
C VAL A 210 10.64 1.55 8.62
N ALA A 211 11.85 2.10 8.67
CA ALA A 211 13.09 1.37 8.41
C ALA A 211 13.32 0.24 9.42
N LEU A 212 13.01 0.44 10.70
CA LEU A 212 13.09 -0.58 11.74
C LEU A 212 12.08 -1.70 11.51
N VAL A 213 10.82 -1.36 11.24
CA VAL A 213 9.77 -2.35 10.93
C VAL A 213 10.16 -3.18 9.70
N TRP A 214 10.69 -2.54 8.65
CA TRP A 214 11.16 -3.25 7.47
C TRP A 214 12.35 -4.17 7.75
N ALA A 215 13.29 -3.75 8.59
CA ALA A 215 14.39 -4.62 9.02
C ALA A 215 13.85 -5.86 9.77
N LEU A 216 12.91 -5.67 10.70
CA LEU A 216 12.24 -6.74 11.44
C LEU A 216 11.44 -7.68 10.53
N MET A 217 10.80 -7.15 9.49
CA MET A 217 10.11 -7.95 8.48
C MET A 217 11.09 -8.78 7.62
N THR A 218 12.29 -8.26 7.39
CA THR A 218 13.32 -8.90 6.56
C THR A 218 14.02 -10.04 7.30
N TRP A 219 14.31 -9.81 8.58
CA TRP A 219 15.10 -10.69 9.44
C TRP A 219 14.68 -12.19 9.40
N PRO A 220 13.41 -12.56 9.58
CA PRO A 220 12.99 -13.98 9.61
C PRO A 220 13.26 -14.74 8.32
N TRP A 221 13.34 -14.05 7.18
CA TRP A 221 13.56 -14.69 5.88
C TRP A 221 15.02 -15.03 5.65
N VAL A 222 15.93 -14.19 6.13
CA VAL A 222 17.37 -14.40 5.98
C VAL A 222 17.88 -15.41 7.01
N HIS A 223 17.40 -15.36 8.25
CA HIS A 223 17.84 -16.28 9.32
C HIS A 223 17.39 -17.74 9.14
N ARG A 224 16.27 -17.98 8.43
CA ARG A 224 15.81 -19.36 8.14
C ARG A 224 16.65 -20.05 7.06
N VAL A 225 17.41 -19.29 6.26
CA VAL A 225 18.31 -19.85 5.24
C VAL A 225 19.60 -20.35 5.89
N SER A 226 20.14 -19.65 6.90
CA SER A 226 21.39 -20.03 7.57
C SER A 226 21.29 -21.24 8.51
N LEU A 227 20.08 -21.66 8.89
CA LEU A 227 19.86 -22.85 9.74
C LEU A 227 19.61 -24.13 8.93
N ARG A 228 19.57 -24.05 7.60
CA ARG A 228 19.36 -25.19 6.68
C ARG A 228 20.58 -25.49 5.80
N SER A 229 21.65 -24.70 5.92
CA SER A 229 22.97 -24.90 5.31
C SER A 229 23.93 -25.47 6.33
#